data_AF-A0A6B3N5J6-F1
#
_entry.id   AF-A0A6B3N5J6-F1
#
_cell.length_a   1.000
_cell.length_b   1.000
_cell.length_c   1.000
_cell.angle_alpha   90.00
_cell.angle_beta   90.00
_cell.angle_gamma   90.00
#
_symmetry.space_group_name_H-M   'P 1'
#
loop_
_entity.id
_entity.type
_entity.pdbx_description
1 polymer ?
#
loop_
_entity_poly.entity_id
_entity_poly.type
_entity_poly.pdbx_seq_one_letter_code
_entity_poly.pdbx_strand_id
1 'polypeptide(L)'
;MVNNSLVCVGDGDNIGDVIDFYLLSGNLEGASKFSFQVKAALEDIATFAKSEINASLIYVAGDDICFIVSAELDISDILTSYSEYFIKRTGKTMSFGVGRTSVEALISLRRAKVSGKGCVITYGGNLD
;
A
#
# COMPACT_ATOMS: atom_id res chain seq x y z
N MET A 1 6.31 -13.07 -24.87
CA MET A 1 4.98 -13.17 -24.25
C MET A 1 4.80 -11.92 -23.41
N VAL A 2 3.74 -11.14 -23.63
CA VAL A 2 3.43 -10.00 -22.76
C VAL A 2 3.00 -10.61 -21.43
N ASN A 3 3.71 -10.30 -20.32
CA ASN A 3 3.21 -10.65 -18.99
C ASN A 3 1.87 -9.94 -18.82
N ASN A 4 0.77 -10.70 -18.80
CA ASN A 4 -0.59 -10.19 -18.61
C ASN A 4 -0.86 -9.97 -17.11
N SER A 5 0.07 -9.32 -16.43
CA SER A 5 0.02 -9.14 -14.99
C SER A 5 0.53 -7.77 -14.60
N LEU A 6 0.00 -7.27 -13.48
CA LEU A 6 0.41 -6.03 -12.87
C LEU A 6 1.04 -6.33 -11.52
N VAL A 7 2.18 -5.70 -11.26
CA VAL A 7 2.80 -5.64 -9.95
C VAL A 7 2.22 -4.43 -9.23
N CYS A 8 1.65 -4.66 -8.05
CA CYS A 8 1.13 -3.63 -7.16
C CYS A 8 2.02 -3.57 -5.93
N VAL A 9 2.58 -2.41 -5.63
CA VAL A 9 3.36 -2.15 -4.41
C VAL A 9 2.65 -1.06 -3.63
N GLY A 10 2.37 -1.33 -2.37
CA GLY A 10 1.77 -0.38 -1.45
C GLY A 10 2.64 -0.17 -0.22
N ASP A 11 2.61 1.03 0.33
CA ASP A 11 3.44 1.44 1.46
C ASP A 11 2.69 2.51 2.27
N GLY A 12 2.66 2.30 3.59
CA GLY A 12 2.03 3.20 4.55
C GLY A 12 2.69 4.58 4.60
N ASP A 13 1.88 5.62 4.70
CA ASP A 13 2.39 6.98 4.67
C ASP A 13 2.70 7.49 6.09
N ASN A 14 3.96 7.90 6.29
CA ASN A 14 4.45 8.47 7.56
C ASN A 14 4.25 7.55 8.78
N ILE A 15 4.28 6.22 8.59
CA ILE A 15 4.15 5.28 9.71
C ILE A 15 5.33 5.39 10.67
N GLY A 16 6.55 5.45 10.12
CA GLY A 16 7.78 5.67 10.90
C GLY A 16 7.69 6.92 11.78
N ASP A 17 7.29 8.05 11.21
CA ASP A 17 7.17 9.32 11.96
C ASP A 17 6.23 9.22 13.17
N VAL A 18 5.15 8.44 13.06
CA VAL A 18 4.19 8.23 14.16
C VAL A 18 4.78 7.36 15.24
N ILE A 19 5.49 6.30 14.85
CA ILE A 19 6.21 5.44 15.80
C ILE A 19 7.28 6.27 16.53
N ASP A 20 8.08 7.03 15.79
CA ASP A 20 9.12 7.91 16.35
C ASP A 20 8.54 8.92 17.34
N PHE A 21 7.40 9.53 17.00
CA PHE A 21 6.69 10.42 17.93
C PHE A 21 6.33 9.72 19.25
N TYR A 22 5.76 8.51 19.19
CA TYR A 22 5.45 7.76 20.40
C TYR A 22 6.70 7.41 21.22
N LEU A 23 7.78 6.98 20.55
CA LEU A 23 9.03 6.64 21.21
C LEU A 23 9.69 7.86 21.88
N LEU A 24 9.75 9.00 21.17
CA LEU A 24 10.29 10.26 21.70
C LEU A 24 9.49 10.79 22.88
N SER A 25 8.19 10.52 22.93
CA SER A 25 7.32 10.87 24.07
C SER A 25 7.36 9.87 25.22
N GLY A 26 8.17 8.80 25.13
CA GLY A 26 8.22 7.73 26.12
C GLY A 26 6.97 6.83 26.16
N ASN A 27 6.06 6.99 25.20
CA ASN A 27 4.79 6.28 25.12
C ASN A 27 4.93 4.95 24.35
N LEU A 28 5.58 3.96 24.97
CA LEU A 28 5.81 2.64 24.36
C LEU A 28 4.52 1.87 24.08
N GLU A 29 3.49 2.04 24.92
CA GLU A 29 2.18 1.41 24.71
C GLU A 29 1.49 1.96 23.46
N GLY A 30 1.54 3.27 23.25
CA GLY A 30 1.06 3.93 22.03
C GLY A 30 1.78 3.44 20.77
N ALA A 31 3.11 3.34 20.83
CA ALA A 31 3.91 2.80 19.73
C ALA A 31 3.51 1.36 19.38
N SER A 32 3.40 0.49 20.39
CA SER A 32 3.00 -0.91 20.22
C SER A 32 1.59 -1.04 19.64
N LYS A 33 0.63 -0.29 20.20
CA LYS A 33 -0.77 -0.28 19.74
C LYS A 33 -0.88 0.18 18.29
N PHE A 34 -0.21 1.27 17.93
CA PHE A 34 -0.22 1.78 16.57
C PHE A 34 0.44 0.81 15.58
N SER A 35 1.60 0.24 15.93
CA SER A 35 2.26 -0.78 15.11
C SER A 35 1.37 -2.00 14.87
N PHE A 36 0.66 -2.47 15.91
CA PHE A 36 -0.30 -3.56 15.78
C PHE A 36 -1.48 -3.21 14.87
N GLN A 37 -2.01 -1.98 14.95
CA GLN A 37 -3.08 -1.51 14.06
C GLN A 37 -2.64 -1.49 12.59
N VAL A 38 -1.43 -1.02 12.30
CA VAL A 38 -0.86 -1.01 10.95
C VAL A 38 -0.72 -2.42 10.41
N LYS A 39 -0.13 -3.32 11.21
CA LYS A 39 0.03 -4.73 10.86
C LYS A 39 -1.32 -5.39 10.55
N ALA A 40 -2.30 -5.23 11.44
CA ALA A 40 -3.63 -5.82 11.25
C ALA A 40 -4.31 -5.28 9.99
N ALA A 41 -4.24 -3.97 9.73
CA ALA A 41 -4.81 -3.38 8.53
C ALA A 41 -4.18 -3.94 7.24
N LEU A 42 -2.87 -4.20 7.22
CA LEU A 42 -2.20 -4.82 6.08
C LEU A 42 -2.52 -6.31 5.93
N GLU A 43 -2.65 -7.05 7.02
CA GLU A 43 -3.08 -8.45 6.98
C GLU A 43 -4.52 -8.58 6.43
N ASP A 44 -5.39 -7.63 6.78
CA ASP A 44 -6.75 -7.52 6.24
C ASP A 44 -6.70 -7.21 4.73
N ILE A 45 -5.94 -6.20 4.30
CA ILE A 45 -5.76 -5.86 2.86
C ILE A 45 -5.16 -7.03 2.07
N ALA A 46 -4.19 -7.73 2.64
CA ALA A 46 -3.58 -8.92 2.04
C ALA A 46 -4.59 -10.06 1.87
N THR A 47 -5.53 -10.19 2.82
CA THR A 47 -6.63 -11.14 2.73
C THR A 47 -7.60 -10.73 1.63
N PHE A 48 -8.02 -9.46 1.58
CA PHE A 48 -8.90 -8.93 0.52
C PHE A 48 -8.28 -9.13 -0.86
N ALA A 49 -7.00 -8.80 -1.04
CA ALA A 49 -6.29 -8.97 -2.30
C ALA A 49 -6.31 -10.44 -2.77
N LYS A 50 -6.12 -11.39 -1.85
CA LYS A 50 -6.21 -12.82 -2.17
C LYS A 50 -7.64 -13.26 -2.50
N SER A 51 -8.62 -12.85 -1.71
CA SER A 51 -9.99 -13.39 -1.81
C SER A 51 -10.85 -12.72 -2.88
N GLU A 52 -10.67 -11.42 -3.11
CA GLU A 52 -11.55 -10.61 -3.96
C GLU A 52 -11.03 -10.52 -5.40
N ILE A 53 -9.71 -10.41 -5.56
CA ILE A 53 -9.07 -10.16 -6.86
C ILE A 53 -8.07 -11.26 -7.24
N ASN A 54 -8.06 -12.36 -6.47
CA ASN A 54 -7.23 -13.54 -6.71
C ASN A 54 -5.74 -13.21 -6.85
N ALA A 55 -5.26 -12.25 -6.05
CA ALA A 55 -3.89 -11.77 -6.11
C ALA A 55 -2.88 -12.83 -5.62
N SER A 56 -1.73 -12.87 -6.29
CA SER A 56 -0.55 -13.58 -5.81
C SER A 56 0.26 -12.64 -4.90
N LEU A 57 0.17 -12.82 -3.58
CA LEU A 57 1.00 -12.05 -2.64
C LEU A 57 2.48 -12.42 -2.78
N ILE A 58 3.33 -11.40 -2.88
CA ILE A 58 4.79 -11.53 -2.88
C ILE A 58 5.31 -11.32 -1.45
N TYR A 59 4.91 -10.24 -0.78
CA TYR A 59 5.22 -10.01 0.63
C TYR A 59 4.21 -9.08 1.31
N VAL A 60 4.17 -9.17 2.64
CA VAL A 60 3.60 -8.19 3.57
C VAL A 60 4.66 -7.99 4.66
N ALA A 61 5.18 -6.78 4.83
CA ALA A 61 6.29 -6.53 5.75
C ALA A 61 6.24 -5.10 6.29
N GLY A 62 6.19 -4.93 7.61
CA GLY A 62 6.09 -3.61 8.23
C GLY A 62 4.80 -2.92 7.82
N ASP A 63 4.93 -1.79 7.13
CA ASP A 63 3.88 -1.01 6.49
C ASP A 63 3.77 -1.20 4.96
N ASP A 64 4.51 -2.16 4.41
CA ASP A 64 4.57 -2.44 2.98
C ASP A 64 3.83 -3.72 2.58
N ILE A 65 3.28 -3.72 1.36
CA ILE A 65 2.69 -4.89 0.69
C ILE A 65 3.09 -4.93 -0.79
N CYS A 66 3.32 -6.13 -1.31
CA CYS A 66 3.51 -6.35 -2.73
C CYS A 66 2.75 -7.59 -3.20
N PHE A 67 2.05 -7.45 -4.33
CA PHE A 67 1.30 -8.54 -4.92
C PHE A 67 1.14 -8.38 -6.43
N ILE A 68 0.78 -9.47 -7.09
CA ILE A 68 0.58 -9.55 -8.53
C ILE A 68 -0.87 -9.90 -8.83
N VAL A 69 -1.45 -9.20 -9.80
CA VAL A 69 -2.83 -9.42 -10.30
C VAL A 69 -2.87 -9.51 -11.81
N SER A 70 -3.99 -9.97 -12.37
CA SER A 70 -4.25 -9.92 -13.82
C SER A 70 -4.25 -8.47 -14.32
N ALA A 71 -3.66 -8.22 -15.49
CA ALA A 71 -3.70 -6.89 -16.11
C ALA A 71 -5.06 -6.52 -16.73
N GLU A 72 -6.02 -7.45 -16.72
CA GLU A 72 -7.40 -7.22 -17.15
C GLU A 72 -8.28 -6.60 -16.04
N LEU A 73 -7.77 -6.57 -14.80
CA LEU A 73 -8.47 -5.95 -13.68
C LEU A 73 -8.29 -4.44 -13.70
N ASP A 74 -9.38 -3.72 -13.48
CA ASP A 74 -9.33 -2.30 -13.16
C ASP A 74 -8.90 -2.13 -11.70
N ILE A 75 -7.59 -2.13 -11.49
CA ILE A 75 -6.99 -2.21 -10.16
C ILE A 75 -7.03 -0.87 -9.41
N SER A 76 -7.28 0.25 -10.10
CA SER A 76 -7.18 1.59 -9.51
C SER A 76 -8.22 1.82 -8.42
N ASP A 77 -9.49 1.49 -8.70
CA ASP A 77 -10.59 1.65 -7.75
C ASP A 77 -10.45 0.71 -6.55
N ILE A 78 -9.98 -0.52 -6.80
CA ILE A 78 -9.71 -1.50 -5.75
C ILE A 78 -8.62 -0.99 -4.80
N LEU A 79 -7.48 -0.53 -5.34
CA LEU A 79 -6.39 0.00 -4.52
C LEU A 79 -6.78 1.28 -3.77
N THR A 80 -7.64 2.10 -4.37
CA THR A 80 -8.22 3.27 -3.71
C THR A 80 -9.05 2.82 -2.50
N SER A 81 -9.88 1.79 -2.65
CA SER A 81 -10.65 1.21 -1.54
C SER A 81 -9.76 0.63 -0.43
N TYR A 82 -8.61 0.03 -0.77
CA TYR A 82 -7.65 -0.45 0.21
C TYR A 82 -6.97 0.70 0.95
N SER A 83 -6.65 1.80 0.28
CA SER A 83 -6.14 3.01 0.92
C SER A 83 -7.17 3.62 1.88
N GLU A 84 -8.45 3.69 1.47
CA GLU A 84 -9.55 4.12 2.32
C GLU A 84 -9.80 3.21 3.52
N TYR A 85 -9.62 1.90 3.33
CA TYR A 85 -9.69 0.94 4.43
C TYR A 85 -8.55 1.18 5.42
N PHE A 86 -7.32 1.35 4.92
CA PHE A 86 -6.14 1.59 5.73
C PHE A 86 -6.29 2.86 6.59
N ILE A 87 -6.73 3.99 6.02
CA ILE A 87 -6.94 5.23 6.77
C ILE A 87 -8.02 5.10 7.85
N LYS A 88 -9.10 4.35 7.59
CA LYS A 88 -10.15 4.09 8.60
C LYS A 88 -9.61 3.28 9.79
N ARG A 89 -8.60 2.42 9.58
CA ARG A 89 -8.05 1.53 10.60
C ARG A 89 -6.89 2.14 11.37
N THR A 90 -6.05 2.94 10.70
CA THR A 90 -4.78 3.43 11.26
C THR A 90 -4.77 4.94 11.49
N GLY A 91 -5.69 5.69 10.88
CA GLY A 91 -5.64 7.16 10.84
C GLY A 91 -4.51 7.71 9.97
N LYS A 92 -3.87 6.87 9.15
CA LYS A 92 -2.80 7.23 8.22
C LYS A 92 -3.12 6.74 6.82
N THR A 93 -2.60 7.40 5.80
CA THR A 93 -2.86 6.99 4.42
C THR A 93 -1.93 5.88 3.97
N MET A 94 -2.26 5.25 2.84
CA MET A 94 -1.39 4.29 2.17
C MET A 94 -1.31 4.67 0.69
N SER A 95 -0.10 4.73 0.16
CA SER A 95 0.14 5.03 -1.24
C SER A 95 0.35 3.73 -2.01
N PHE A 96 -0.10 3.67 -3.26
CA PHE A 96 0.11 2.52 -4.14
C PHE A 96 0.73 2.91 -5.48
N GLY A 97 1.62 2.04 -5.96
CA GLY A 97 2.18 2.08 -7.30
C GLY A 97 1.90 0.80 -8.06
N VAL A 98 1.48 0.94 -9.32
CA VAL A 98 1.15 -0.18 -10.21
C VAL A 98 2.05 -0.14 -11.44
N GLY A 99 2.59 -1.28 -11.84
CA GLY A 99 3.44 -1.40 -13.03
C GLY A 99 3.37 -2.77 -13.70
N ARG A 100 3.81 -2.90 -14.95
CA ARG A 100 4.00 -4.21 -15.59
C ARG A 100 5.27 -4.91 -15.13
N THR A 101 6.19 -4.13 -14.55
CA THR A 101 7.38 -4.63 -13.87
C THR A 101 7.45 -4.11 -12.44
N SER A 102 8.22 -4.76 -11.58
CA SER A 102 8.49 -4.28 -10.23
C SER A 102 9.14 -2.89 -10.21
N VAL A 103 9.98 -2.59 -11.21
CA VAL A 103 10.61 -1.27 -11.37
C VAL A 103 9.57 -0.20 -11.66
N GLU A 104 8.65 -0.44 -12.59
CA GLU A 104 7.56 0.50 -12.90
C GLU A 104 6.62 0.70 -11.72
N ALA A 105 6.29 -0.36 -10.99
CA ALA A 105 5.44 -0.28 -9.81
C ALA A 105 6.10 0.56 -8.72
N LEU A 106 7.40 0.36 -8.48
CA LEU A 106 8.16 1.14 -7.50
C LEU A 106 8.29 2.61 -7.92
N ILE A 107 8.54 2.91 -9.19
CA ILE A 107 8.55 4.29 -9.72
C ILE A 107 7.19 4.96 -9.46
N SER A 108 6.10 4.25 -9.75
CA SER A 108 4.74 4.77 -9.56
C SER A 108 4.43 4.99 -8.08
N LEU A 109 4.84 4.10 -7.20
CA LEU A 109 4.70 4.27 -5.75
C LEU A 109 5.48 5.49 -5.26
N ARG A 110 6.71 5.68 -5.73
CA ARG A 110 7.50 6.87 -5.39
C ARG A 110 6.83 8.15 -5.87
N ARG A 111 6.26 8.15 -7.08
CA ARG A 111 5.45 9.28 -7.58
C ARG A 111 4.25 9.54 -6.67
N ALA A 112 3.53 8.51 -6.23
CA ALA A 112 2.38 8.65 -5.35
C ALA A 112 2.77 9.33 -4.02
N LYS A 113 3.89 8.88 -3.44
CA LYS A 113 4.42 9.43 -2.19
C LYS A 113 4.89 10.88 -2.26
N VAL A 114 5.42 11.33 -3.41
CA VAL A 114 5.85 12.73 -3.57
C VAL A 114 4.73 13.66 -4.03
N SER A 115 3.64 13.12 -4.59
CA SER A 115 2.52 13.89 -5.14
C SER A 115 1.43 14.21 -4.11
N GLY A 116 1.70 14.02 -2.82
CA GLY A 116 0.75 14.30 -1.74
C GLY A 116 0.36 13.10 -0.87
N LYS A 117 0.83 11.89 -1.22
CA LYS A 117 0.56 10.63 -0.50
C LYS A 117 -0.92 10.19 -0.59
N GLY A 118 -1.24 9.00 -0.09
CA GLY A 118 -2.60 8.47 -0.04
C GLY A 118 -3.28 8.31 -1.40
N CYS A 119 -2.50 8.15 -2.48
CA CYS A 119 -3.02 8.01 -3.83
C CYS A 119 -2.49 6.75 -4.51
N VAL A 120 -3.17 6.37 -5.58
CA VAL A 120 -2.80 5.26 -6.47
C VAL A 120 -2.24 5.86 -7.76
N ILE A 121 -1.04 5.45 -8.16
CA ILE A 121 -0.48 5.81 -9.46
C ILE A 121 -0.20 4.55 -10.26
N THR A 122 -0.68 4.55 -11.50
CA THR A 122 -0.43 3.48 -12.47
C THR A 122 0.65 3.88 -13.47
N TYR A 123 1.45 2.92 -13.92
CA TYR A 123 2.40 3.10 -15.01
C TYR A 123 1.71 3.72 -16.24
N GLY A 124 2.39 4.67 -16.88
CA GLY A 124 1.84 5.40 -18.02
C GLY A 124 0.79 6.47 -17.69
N GLY A 125 0.37 6.61 -16.43
CA GLY A 125 -0.44 7.75 -15.99
C GLY A 125 0.39 9.04 -16.01
N ASN A 126 -0.05 10.03 -16.81
CA ASN A 126 0.38 11.40 -16.62
C ASN A 126 -0.29 11.95 -15.35
N LEU A 127 0.46 12.77 -14.60
CA LEU A 127 -0.11 13.61 -13.57
C LEU A 127 -0.86 14.71 -14.30
N ASP A 128 -2.20 14.65 -14.29
CA ASP A 128 -3.03 15.80 -14.66
C ASP A 128 -2.97 16.86 -13.55
#